data_AF-A0A6A3PTP5-F1
#
_entry.id   AF-A0A6A3PTP5-F1
#
_cell.length_a   1.000
_cell.length_b   1.000
_cell.length_c   1.000
_cell.angle_alpha   90.00
_cell.angle_beta   90.00
_cell.angle_gamma   90.00
#
_symmetry.space_group_name_H-M   'P 1'
#
loop_
_entity.id
_entity.type
_entity.pdbx_description
1 polymer ?
#
loop_
_entity_poly.entity_id
_entity_poly.type
_entity_poly.pdbx_seq_one_letter_code
_entity_poly.pdbx_strand_id
1 'polypeptide(L)'
;MQVAGVRRQVKLDSGARFTVAGTDWMQYGDRVGKAAPVDYVEGIGGFLLDVVGVWRFEPQSVFGETISVEACIVQGCTDEFLLGVDFMRTRGDTMDFENSEVRYSKGGRSVVIPFRTYDGVGCGRIAVVRMARRVQLDKCTVTPIEVAVTAKDGKRGLFIPTQHTGAVMLAPTVTIVRNGKALVPAINANGEDSRLPAKKELGKWVPLDSDVTLLQMSGELRRDRVSAWLEELGESSDEPLENESEVNIGVDDQGSKQLIVKLLRVYRRLTAETGDCPPATALLRSTTLTRATPRPLC
;
A
#
# COMPACT_ATOMS: atom_id res chain seq x y z
N MET A 1 10.29 0.44 -10.91
CA MET A 1 11.05 -0.83 -10.76
C MET A 1 12.45 -0.51 -10.29
N GLN A 2 13.26 -1.48 -9.86
CA GLN A 2 14.67 -1.26 -9.51
C GLN A 2 15.57 -1.62 -10.68
N VAL A 3 16.46 -0.71 -11.07
CA VAL A 3 17.39 -0.84 -12.19
C VAL A 3 18.74 -0.32 -11.72
N ALA A 4 19.80 -1.13 -11.86
CA ALA A 4 21.12 -0.83 -11.31
C ALA A 4 21.08 -0.41 -9.82
N GLY A 5 20.27 -1.10 -9.01
CA GLY A 5 20.11 -0.80 -7.58
C GLY A 5 19.25 0.43 -7.25
N VAL A 6 18.83 1.23 -8.24
CA VAL A 6 18.06 2.47 -8.04
C VAL A 6 16.62 2.28 -8.46
N ARG A 7 15.66 2.83 -7.68
CA ARG A 7 14.24 2.82 -8.06
C ARG A 7 14.00 3.84 -9.17
N ARG A 8 13.54 3.36 -10.34
CA ARG A 8 13.21 4.17 -11.52
C ARG A 8 11.75 4.04 -11.91
N GLN A 9 11.19 5.10 -12.48
CA GLN A 9 9.82 5.13 -12.96
C GLN A 9 9.74 4.42 -14.31
N VAL A 10 8.76 3.52 -14.43
CA VAL A 10 8.40 2.81 -15.66
C VAL A 10 6.87 2.91 -15.72
N LYS A 11 6.31 3.41 -16.82
CA LYS A 11 4.88 3.62 -16.98
C LYS A 11 4.27 2.42 -17.71
N LEU A 12 3.09 1.98 -17.28
CA LEU A 12 2.26 1.05 -18.04
C LEU A 12 1.40 1.89 -18.97
N ASP A 13 1.45 1.61 -20.27
CA ASP A 13 0.75 2.41 -21.28
C ASP A 13 0.01 1.49 -22.26
N SER A 14 -1.31 1.39 -22.07
CA SER A 14 -2.18 0.64 -22.97
C SER A 14 -2.40 1.32 -24.32
N GLY A 15 -2.02 2.60 -24.48
CA GLY A 15 -2.02 3.33 -25.74
C GLY A 15 -0.76 3.08 -26.58
N ALA A 16 0.34 2.68 -25.95
CA ALA A 16 1.58 2.36 -26.64
C ALA A 16 1.51 0.94 -27.24
N ARG A 17 1.56 0.83 -28.58
CA ARG A 17 1.59 -0.48 -29.26
C ARG A 17 2.83 -1.29 -28.90
N PHE A 18 3.97 -0.60 -28.76
CA PHE A 18 5.26 -1.19 -28.46
C PHE A 18 5.83 -0.64 -27.16
N THR A 19 6.65 -1.44 -26.50
CA THR A 19 7.44 -1.02 -25.36
C THR A 19 8.57 -0.13 -25.87
N VAL A 20 8.66 1.08 -25.32
CA VAL A 20 9.60 2.11 -25.77
C VAL A 20 10.34 2.71 -24.57
N ALA A 21 11.58 3.12 -24.81
CA ALA A 21 12.37 3.85 -23.83
C ALA A 21 13.18 4.96 -24.51
N GLY A 22 13.48 6.02 -23.77
CA GLY A 22 14.35 7.09 -24.24
C GLY A 22 15.83 6.71 -24.23
N THR A 23 16.64 7.56 -24.82
CA THR A 23 18.08 7.31 -25.06
C THR A 23 18.90 7.19 -23.78
N ASP A 24 18.51 7.85 -22.69
CA ASP A 24 19.21 7.75 -21.40
C ASP A 24 19.13 6.34 -20.81
N TRP A 25 18.16 5.53 -21.23
CA TRP A 25 18.03 4.16 -20.76
C TRP A 25 19.06 3.22 -21.36
N MET A 26 19.72 3.58 -22.47
CA MET A 26 20.73 2.72 -23.11
C MET A 26 21.86 2.31 -22.16
N GLN A 27 22.18 3.13 -21.15
CA GLN A 27 23.20 2.82 -20.15
C GLN A 27 22.81 1.68 -19.18
N TYR A 28 21.53 1.30 -19.12
CA TYR A 28 21.00 0.33 -18.16
C TYR A 28 20.61 -1.02 -18.80
N GLY A 29 20.84 -1.19 -20.09
CA GLY A 29 20.45 -2.39 -20.82
C GLY A 29 21.41 -2.72 -21.94
N ASP A 30 21.21 -3.88 -22.54
CA ASP A 30 22.08 -4.40 -23.59
C ASP A 30 21.39 -4.27 -24.95
N ARG A 31 22.13 -3.80 -25.95
CA ARG A 31 21.63 -3.76 -27.33
C ARG A 31 21.39 -5.18 -27.83
N VAL A 32 20.21 -5.43 -28.39
CA VAL A 32 19.85 -6.72 -29.00
C VAL A 32 20.18 -6.68 -30.48
N GLY A 33 20.83 -7.73 -31.00
CA GLY A 33 21.21 -7.86 -32.42
C GLY A 33 20.05 -8.13 -33.39
N LYS A 34 18.80 -7.80 -33.02
CA LYS A 34 17.62 -7.97 -33.86
C LYS A 34 17.16 -6.62 -34.43
N ALA A 35 16.54 -6.66 -35.60
CA ALA A 35 15.89 -5.48 -36.16
C ALA A 35 14.76 -4.98 -35.24
N ALA A 36 14.60 -3.67 -35.17
CA ALA A 36 13.44 -3.08 -34.52
C ALA A 36 12.16 -3.47 -35.28
N PRO A 37 11.01 -3.64 -34.60
CA PRO A 37 9.75 -3.97 -35.25
C PRO A 37 9.20 -2.82 -36.11
N VAL A 38 9.69 -1.59 -35.91
CA VAL A 38 9.33 -0.38 -36.64
C VAL A 38 10.54 0.55 -36.74
N ASP A 39 10.60 1.37 -37.79
CA ASP A 39 11.66 2.37 -38.00
C ASP A 39 11.38 3.68 -37.25
N TYR A 40 10.11 3.99 -36.99
CA TYR A 40 9.66 5.19 -36.30
C TYR A 40 8.46 4.92 -35.38
N VAL A 41 8.30 5.75 -34.36
CA VAL A 41 7.16 5.77 -33.44
C VAL A 41 6.44 7.10 -33.54
N GLU A 42 5.13 7.08 -33.67
CA GLU A 42 4.29 8.28 -33.65
C GLU A 42 3.87 8.62 -32.21
N GLY A 43 4.19 9.83 -31.76
CA GLY A 43 3.73 10.36 -30.48
C GLY A 43 2.30 10.92 -30.55
N ILE A 44 1.73 11.27 -29.39
CA ILE A 44 0.36 11.84 -29.29
C ILE A 44 0.18 13.11 -30.15
N GLY A 45 1.25 13.88 -30.36
CA GLY A 45 1.24 15.08 -31.19
C GLY A 45 1.31 14.82 -32.70
N GLY A 46 1.32 13.56 -33.16
CA GLY A 46 1.45 13.18 -34.57
C GLY A 46 2.88 13.27 -35.12
N PHE A 47 3.87 13.54 -34.25
CA PHE A 47 5.28 13.58 -34.64
C PHE A 47 5.87 12.17 -34.71
N LEU A 48 6.61 11.90 -35.79
CA LEU A 48 7.37 10.67 -35.96
C LEU A 48 8.75 10.84 -35.33
N LEU A 49 9.12 9.89 -34.47
CA LEU A 49 10.42 9.82 -33.82
C LEU A 49 11.14 8.54 -34.24
N ASP A 50 12.41 8.67 -34.62
CA ASP A 50 13.20 7.55 -35.12
C ASP A 50 13.50 6.52 -34.03
N VAL A 51 13.48 5.25 -34.40
CA VAL A 51 13.90 4.14 -33.55
C VAL A 51 15.36 3.80 -33.80
N VAL A 52 16.18 3.91 -32.75
CA VAL A 52 17.63 3.65 -32.80
C VAL A 52 17.94 2.14 -32.81
N GLY A 53 17.03 1.35 -32.23
CA GLY A 53 17.13 -0.11 -32.15
C GLY A 53 16.45 -0.66 -30.91
N VAL A 54 16.71 -1.94 -30.62
CA VAL A 54 16.09 -2.64 -29.48
C VAL A 54 17.11 -2.94 -28.39
N TRP A 55 16.75 -2.59 -27.16
CA TRP A 55 17.52 -2.89 -25.96
C TRP A 55 16.76 -3.85 -25.06
N ARG A 56 17.50 -4.74 -24.41
CA ARG A 56 16.99 -5.64 -23.38
C ARG A 56 17.36 -5.09 -21.99
N PHE A 57 16.38 -5.09 -21.11
CA PHE A 57 16.47 -4.65 -19.74
C PHE A 57 16.03 -5.76 -18.80
N GLU A 58 16.62 -5.79 -17.61
CA GLU A 58 16.27 -6.74 -16.55
C GLU A 58 15.96 -6.03 -15.22
N PRO A 59 14.94 -5.15 -15.18
CA PRO A 59 14.50 -4.53 -13.93
C PRO A 59 14.06 -5.56 -12.89
N GLN A 60 14.29 -5.24 -11.61
CA GLN A 60 13.73 -5.99 -10.49
C GLN A 60 12.42 -5.37 -9.99
N SER A 61 11.44 -6.23 -9.70
CA SER A 61 10.20 -5.85 -9.02
C SER A 61 10.46 -5.56 -7.54
N VAL A 62 9.48 -4.96 -6.85
CA VAL A 62 9.56 -4.74 -5.40
C VAL A 62 9.65 -6.06 -4.59
N PHE A 63 9.25 -7.18 -5.21
CA PHE A 63 9.34 -8.53 -4.64
C PHE A 63 10.66 -9.24 -5.00
N GLY A 64 11.60 -8.56 -5.67
CA GLY A 64 12.89 -9.12 -6.08
C GLY A 64 12.82 -9.99 -7.34
N GLU A 65 11.72 -9.94 -8.10
CA GLU A 65 11.56 -10.71 -9.33
C GLU A 65 12.22 -9.98 -10.50
N THR A 66 13.06 -10.66 -11.26
CA THR A 66 13.67 -10.09 -12.48
C THR A 66 12.69 -10.16 -13.64
N ILE A 67 12.34 -8.99 -14.18
CA ILE A 67 11.42 -8.81 -15.28
C ILE A 67 12.26 -8.50 -16.52
N SER A 68 12.33 -9.45 -17.46
CA SER A 68 13.00 -9.22 -18.75
C SER A 68 12.09 -8.42 -19.67
N VAL A 69 12.56 -7.27 -20.15
CA VAL A 69 11.81 -6.35 -21.02
C VAL A 69 12.67 -6.02 -22.22
N GLU A 70 12.11 -6.08 -23.42
CA GLU A 70 12.75 -5.53 -24.62
C GLU A 70 12.01 -4.27 -25.02
N ALA A 71 12.74 -3.18 -25.25
CA ALA A 71 12.16 -1.89 -25.61
C ALA A 71 12.84 -1.31 -26.85
N CYS A 72 12.06 -0.64 -27.69
CA CYS A 72 12.59 0.18 -28.77
C CYS A 72 13.13 1.50 -28.19
N ILE A 73 14.39 1.82 -28.47
CA ILE A 73 14.97 3.10 -28.09
C ILE A 73 14.54 4.16 -29.09
N VAL A 74 13.87 5.20 -28.60
CA VAL A 74 13.31 6.27 -29.42
C VAL A 74 14.18 7.52 -29.30
N GLN A 75 14.67 8.02 -30.43
CA GLN A 75 15.45 9.25 -30.50
C GLN A 75 14.57 10.46 -30.17
N GLY A 76 15.09 11.41 -29.39
CA GLY A 76 14.34 12.58 -28.92
C GLY A 76 13.56 12.35 -27.61
N CYS A 77 13.43 11.10 -27.16
CA CYS A 77 13.03 10.77 -25.79
C CYS A 77 14.27 10.56 -24.90
N THR A 78 14.17 10.88 -23.62
CA THR A 78 15.30 10.85 -22.69
C THR A 78 15.07 9.84 -21.58
N ASP A 79 14.41 10.24 -20.49
CA ASP A 79 14.26 9.45 -19.28
C ASP A 79 12.96 8.61 -19.26
N GLU A 80 12.13 8.69 -20.28
CA GLU A 80 10.87 7.95 -20.33
C GLU A 80 11.06 6.46 -20.60
N PHE A 81 10.25 5.63 -19.93
CA PHE A 81 10.14 4.20 -20.20
C PHE A 81 8.66 3.79 -20.13
N LEU A 82 8.12 3.29 -21.24
CA LEU A 82 6.74 2.85 -21.38
C LEU A 82 6.71 1.35 -21.67
N LEU A 83 5.99 0.59 -20.83
CA LEU A 83 5.61 -0.78 -21.11
C LEU A 83 4.32 -0.76 -21.94
N GLY A 84 4.45 -1.15 -23.21
CA GLY A 84 3.37 -1.15 -24.17
C GLY A 84 2.53 -2.42 -24.14
N VAL A 85 1.58 -2.47 -25.07
CA VAL A 85 0.67 -3.60 -25.28
C VAL A 85 1.41 -4.89 -25.64
N ASP A 86 2.55 -4.80 -26.33
CA ASP A 86 3.43 -5.93 -26.62
C ASP A 86 3.93 -6.65 -25.35
N PHE A 87 4.36 -5.90 -24.33
CA PHE A 87 4.76 -6.45 -23.04
C PHE A 87 3.57 -7.11 -22.33
N MET A 88 2.42 -6.43 -22.28
CA MET A 88 1.24 -6.90 -21.55
C MET A 88 0.60 -8.14 -22.20
N ARG A 89 0.44 -8.16 -23.54
CA ARG A 89 -0.19 -9.27 -24.25
C ARG A 89 0.65 -10.54 -24.24
N THR A 90 1.97 -10.41 -24.39
CA THR A 90 2.89 -11.57 -24.45
C THR A 90 2.80 -12.44 -23.19
N ARG A 91 2.39 -11.85 -22.07
CA ARG A 91 2.36 -12.49 -20.76
C ARG A 91 0.96 -12.88 -20.29
N GLY A 92 -0.07 -12.56 -21.08
CA GLY A 92 -1.46 -12.75 -20.66
C GLY A 92 -1.81 -11.95 -19.41
N ASP A 93 -1.19 -10.77 -19.26
CA ASP A 93 -1.30 -9.93 -18.07
C ASP A 93 -2.77 -9.56 -17.83
N THR A 94 -3.21 -9.68 -16.58
CA THR A 94 -4.45 -9.05 -16.11
C THR A 94 -4.09 -7.81 -15.31
N MET A 95 -4.59 -6.65 -15.74
CA MET A 95 -4.45 -5.41 -14.98
C MET A 95 -5.58 -5.33 -13.95
N ASP A 96 -5.21 -5.48 -12.69
CA ASP A 96 -6.09 -5.37 -11.54
C ASP A 96 -6.03 -3.93 -11.02
N PHE A 97 -6.97 -3.09 -11.45
CA PHE A 97 -7.05 -1.70 -10.99
C PHE A 97 -7.54 -1.56 -9.56
N GLU A 98 -8.25 -2.55 -9.02
CA GLU A 98 -8.73 -2.53 -7.64
C GLU A 98 -7.54 -2.63 -6.68
N ASN A 99 -6.65 -3.57 -6.93
CA ASN A 99 -5.44 -3.77 -6.13
C ASN A 99 -4.22 -2.98 -6.65
N SER A 100 -4.36 -2.36 -7.83
CA SER A 100 -3.29 -1.65 -8.54
C SER A 100 -2.09 -2.56 -8.83
N GLU A 101 -2.35 -3.72 -9.41
CA GLU A 101 -1.37 -4.76 -9.71
C GLU A 101 -1.51 -5.30 -11.14
N VAL A 102 -0.39 -5.51 -11.81
CA VAL A 102 -0.33 -6.37 -13.00
C VAL A 102 0.13 -7.75 -12.56
N ARG A 103 -0.59 -8.80 -12.97
CA ARG A 103 -0.27 -10.18 -12.63
C ARG A 103 -0.15 -11.05 -13.88
N TYR A 104 0.88 -11.90 -13.91
CA TYR A 104 1.05 -12.93 -14.93
C TYR A 104 1.80 -14.15 -14.42
N SER A 105 1.75 -15.24 -15.20
CA SER A 105 2.47 -16.46 -14.91
C SER A 105 3.71 -16.56 -15.80
N LYS A 106 4.88 -16.82 -15.19
CA LYS A 106 6.12 -17.14 -15.90
C LYS A 106 6.68 -18.45 -15.36
N GLY A 107 6.68 -19.50 -16.18
CA GLY A 107 7.18 -20.82 -15.78
C GLY A 107 6.44 -21.40 -14.56
N GLY A 108 5.12 -21.19 -14.48
CA GLY A 108 4.28 -21.64 -13.36
C GLY A 108 4.37 -20.77 -12.10
N ARG A 109 5.17 -19.69 -12.10
CA ARG A 109 5.26 -18.74 -10.98
C ARG A 109 4.45 -17.48 -11.28
N SER A 110 3.60 -17.08 -10.33
CA SER A 110 2.86 -15.82 -10.39
C SER A 110 3.80 -14.64 -10.12
N VAL A 111 3.96 -13.74 -11.09
CA VAL A 111 4.68 -12.46 -10.97
C VAL A 111 3.67 -11.37 -10.68
N VAL A 112 4.01 -10.47 -9.75
CA VAL A 112 3.16 -9.34 -9.37
C VAL A 112 3.95 -8.04 -9.55
N ILE A 113 3.40 -7.10 -10.32
CA ILE A 113 3.97 -5.78 -10.53
C ILE A 113 2.97 -4.75 -10.00
N PRO A 114 3.19 -4.19 -8.80
CA PRO A 114 2.36 -3.12 -8.29
C PRO A 114 2.58 -1.83 -9.09
N PHE A 115 1.51 -1.13 -9.41
CA PHE A 115 1.53 0.16 -10.11
C PHE A 115 0.72 1.21 -9.36
N ARG A 116 1.01 2.48 -9.61
CA ARG A 116 0.21 3.59 -9.07
C ARG A 116 -0.67 4.16 -10.15
N THR A 117 -1.90 4.48 -9.79
CA THR A 117 -2.76 5.37 -10.56
C THR A 117 -2.60 6.80 -10.06
N TYR A 118 -2.82 7.77 -10.94
CA TYR A 118 -2.89 9.18 -10.58
C TYR A 118 -4.36 9.58 -10.62
N ASP A 119 -4.92 10.05 -9.51
CA ASP A 119 -6.32 10.50 -9.41
C ASP A 119 -6.44 12.03 -9.43
N GLY A 120 -5.34 12.77 -9.53
CA GLY A 120 -5.32 14.23 -9.65
C GLY A 120 -5.60 15.00 -8.36
N VAL A 121 -6.02 14.35 -7.29
CA VAL A 121 -6.47 15.00 -6.03
C VAL A 121 -5.36 15.08 -4.97
N GLY A 122 -4.16 14.53 -5.24
CA GLY A 122 -3.00 14.64 -4.33
C GLY A 122 -3.07 13.73 -3.09
N CYS A 123 -4.27 13.39 -2.64
CA CYS A 123 -4.54 12.32 -1.68
C CYS A 123 -4.24 10.98 -2.34
N GLY A 124 -3.07 10.39 -2.06
CA GLY A 124 -2.71 9.11 -2.64
C GLY A 124 -3.80 8.04 -2.39
N ARG A 125 -4.08 7.23 -3.41
CA ARG A 125 -5.05 6.14 -3.32
C ARG A 125 -4.65 5.11 -2.26
N ILE A 126 -5.66 4.54 -1.57
CA ILE A 126 -5.46 3.39 -0.69
C ILE A 126 -4.88 2.23 -1.52
N ALA A 127 -3.73 1.72 -1.09
CA ALA A 127 -3.01 0.68 -1.83
C ALA A 127 -3.01 -0.65 -1.07
N VAL A 128 -2.98 -1.76 -1.82
CA VAL A 128 -2.75 -3.08 -1.24
C VAL A 128 -1.32 -3.18 -0.72
N VAL A 129 -1.17 -3.82 0.43
CA VAL A 129 0.12 -4.11 1.05
C VAL A 129 0.35 -5.60 1.07
N ARG A 130 1.48 -6.02 0.50
CA ARG A 130 1.89 -7.43 0.42
C ARG A 130 3.20 -7.67 1.12
N MET A 131 3.39 -8.87 1.63
CA MET A 131 4.69 -9.32 2.14
C MET A 131 5.76 -9.23 1.05
N ALA A 132 6.86 -8.51 1.29
CA ALA A 132 7.87 -8.27 0.25
C ALA A 132 8.69 -9.54 -0.08
N ARG A 133 9.01 -10.33 0.94
CA ARG A 133 9.75 -11.61 0.82
C ARG A 133 9.26 -12.60 1.86
N ARG A 134 9.54 -13.89 1.66
CA ARG A 134 9.23 -14.91 2.67
C ARG A 134 10.04 -14.61 3.92
N VAL A 135 9.39 -14.66 5.09
CA VAL A 135 10.06 -14.54 6.39
C VAL A 135 9.61 -15.68 7.29
N GLN A 136 10.57 -16.25 8.01
CA GLN A 136 10.33 -17.14 9.14
C GLN A 136 10.48 -16.30 10.40
N LEU A 137 9.47 -16.38 11.26
CA LEU A 137 9.39 -15.67 12.52
C LEU A 137 9.62 -16.67 13.63
N ASP A 138 10.60 -16.42 14.47
CA ASP A 138 10.87 -17.26 15.62
C ASP A 138 9.66 -17.26 16.58
N LYS A 139 9.58 -18.26 17.46
CA LYS A 139 8.59 -18.27 18.54
C LYS A 139 8.73 -17.07 19.50
N CYS A 140 7.60 -16.63 20.05
CA CYS A 140 7.54 -15.58 21.09
C CYS A 140 8.33 -14.30 20.76
N THR A 141 8.30 -13.83 19.51
CA THR A 141 9.12 -12.71 19.04
C THR A 141 8.32 -11.60 18.38
N VAL A 142 8.89 -10.39 18.37
CA VAL A 142 8.46 -9.26 17.54
C VAL A 142 9.54 -8.99 16.51
N THR A 143 9.22 -9.17 15.23
CA THR A 143 10.16 -8.97 14.12
C THR A 143 9.64 -7.91 13.17
N PRO A 144 10.44 -6.87 12.86
CA PRO A 144 10.14 -5.96 11.75
C PRO A 144 10.19 -6.72 10.42
N ILE A 145 9.10 -6.71 9.68
CA ILE A 145 9.00 -7.31 8.35
C ILE A 145 8.92 -6.23 7.26
N GLU A 146 9.49 -6.54 6.10
CA GLU A 146 9.34 -5.70 4.92
C GLU A 146 8.05 -6.02 4.18
N VAL A 147 7.26 -4.98 3.94
CA VAL A 147 6.04 -5.04 3.13
C VAL A 147 6.17 -4.14 1.91
N ALA A 148 5.72 -4.62 0.76
CA ALA A 148 5.67 -3.86 -0.47
C ALA A 148 4.51 -2.86 -0.42
N VAL A 149 4.81 -1.60 -0.75
CA VAL A 149 3.86 -0.49 -0.71
C VAL A 149 3.93 0.29 -2.01
N THR A 150 2.77 0.51 -2.61
CA THR A 150 2.64 1.23 -3.88
C THR A 150 2.59 2.74 -3.69
N ALA A 151 3.61 3.32 -3.05
CA ALA A 151 3.75 4.76 -2.83
C ALA A 151 5.13 5.30 -3.23
N LYS A 152 5.28 6.63 -3.30
CA LYS A 152 6.57 7.29 -3.55
C LYS A 152 7.48 7.09 -2.34
N ASP A 153 8.77 6.91 -2.59
CA ASP A 153 9.75 6.85 -1.49
C ASP A 153 9.73 8.18 -0.73
N GLY A 154 9.89 8.10 0.59
CA GLY A 154 9.75 9.22 1.52
C GLY A 154 8.31 9.51 1.95
N LYS A 155 7.28 8.92 1.32
CA LYS A 155 5.89 9.12 1.74
C LYS A 155 5.59 8.40 3.05
N ARG A 156 4.98 9.12 3.99
CA ARG A 156 4.40 8.59 5.22
C ARG A 156 3.02 8.00 4.94
N GLY A 157 2.65 7.00 5.73
CA GLY A 157 1.32 6.42 5.68
C GLY A 157 1.07 5.47 6.82
N LEU A 158 -0.21 5.18 7.02
CA LEU A 158 -0.72 4.20 7.97
C LEU A 158 -0.91 2.87 7.26
N PHE A 159 -0.20 1.83 7.71
CA PHE A 159 -0.52 0.46 7.40
C PHE A 159 -1.66 -0.02 8.31
N ILE A 160 -2.70 -0.60 7.71
CA ILE A 160 -3.81 -1.23 8.41
C ILE A 160 -3.84 -2.71 8.01
N PRO A 161 -3.60 -3.65 8.94
CA PRO A 161 -3.74 -5.08 8.65
C PRO A 161 -5.22 -5.41 8.43
N THR A 162 -5.54 -6.00 7.29
CA THR A 162 -6.93 -6.39 6.94
C THR A 162 -7.06 -7.87 6.61
N GLN A 163 -5.94 -8.60 6.64
CA GLN A 163 -5.90 -10.01 6.25
C GLN A 163 -5.47 -10.89 7.43
N HIS A 164 -6.10 -12.05 7.53
CA HIS A 164 -5.72 -13.05 8.52
C HIS A 164 -4.35 -13.68 8.16
N THR A 165 -3.43 -13.64 9.12
CA THR A 165 -2.06 -14.15 9.02
C THR A 165 -1.81 -15.37 9.90
N GLY A 166 -2.87 -16.01 10.41
CA GLY A 166 -2.76 -17.18 11.29
C GLY A 166 -2.28 -16.76 12.67
N ALA A 167 -1.25 -17.45 13.14
CA ALA A 167 -0.57 -17.23 14.41
C ALA A 167 0.08 -15.84 14.58
N VAL A 168 0.37 -15.17 13.47
CA VAL A 168 1.11 -13.91 13.47
C VAL A 168 0.14 -12.75 13.55
N MET A 169 0.28 -11.89 14.54
CA MET A 169 -0.42 -10.62 14.61
C MET A 169 0.41 -9.53 13.93
N LEU A 170 -0.24 -8.72 13.09
CA LEU A 170 0.33 -7.49 12.55
C LEU A 170 -0.32 -6.31 13.26
N ALA A 171 0.46 -5.29 13.60
CA ALA A 171 -0.07 -4.08 14.22
C ALA A 171 -0.29 -2.98 13.17
N PRO A 172 -1.39 -2.21 13.26
CA PRO A 172 -1.49 -0.95 12.55
C PRO A 172 -0.26 -0.09 12.83
N THR A 173 0.38 0.43 11.78
CA THR A 173 1.69 1.05 11.93
C THR A 173 1.81 2.26 11.02
N VAL A 174 2.16 3.41 11.60
CA VAL A 174 2.56 4.57 10.82
C VAL A 174 4.03 4.47 10.50
N THR A 175 4.38 4.54 9.23
CA THR A 175 5.75 4.31 8.76
C THR A 175 6.02 5.08 7.47
N ILE A 176 7.26 4.97 6.96
CA ILE A 176 7.72 5.69 5.76
C ILE A 176 8.13 4.67 4.70
N VAL A 177 7.74 4.93 3.47
CA VAL A 177 8.15 4.10 2.33
C VAL A 177 9.59 4.39 1.94
N ARG A 178 10.39 3.33 1.82
CA ARG A 178 11.77 3.34 1.34
C ARG A 178 11.94 2.23 0.30
N ASN A 179 12.42 2.58 -0.90
CA ASN A 179 12.58 1.66 -2.03
C ASN A 179 11.31 0.83 -2.34
N GLY A 180 10.14 1.46 -2.23
CA GLY A 180 8.84 0.80 -2.44
C GLY A 180 8.42 -0.17 -1.35
N LYS A 181 9.10 -0.16 -0.20
CA LYS A 181 8.78 -1.01 0.94
C LYS A 181 8.61 -0.18 2.20
N ALA A 182 7.94 -0.76 3.19
CA ALA A 182 7.86 -0.22 4.53
C ALA A 182 8.15 -1.32 5.55
N LEU A 183 8.58 -0.92 6.75
CA LEU A 183 8.72 -1.84 7.88
C LEU A 183 7.45 -1.80 8.72
N VAL A 184 6.91 -2.98 9.01
CA VAL A 184 5.79 -3.17 9.95
C VAL A 184 6.16 -4.26 10.96
N PRO A 185 5.76 -4.16 12.23
CA PRO A 185 6.01 -5.18 13.23
C PRO A 185 5.11 -6.39 12.99
N ALA A 186 5.71 -7.57 13.00
CA ALA A 186 5.02 -8.85 13.06
C ALA A 186 5.29 -9.51 14.42
N ILE A 187 4.22 -9.90 15.10
CA ILE A 187 4.26 -10.46 16.45
C ILE A 187 3.86 -11.93 16.35
N ASN A 188 4.80 -12.82 16.65
CA ASN A 188 4.52 -14.24 16.84
C ASN A 188 4.48 -14.53 18.34
N ALA A 189 3.29 -14.54 18.93
CA ALA A 189 3.12 -14.82 20.36
C ALA A 189 3.12 -16.32 20.68
N ASN A 190 3.11 -17.17 19.65
CA ASN A 190 3.04 -18.61 19.84
C ASN A 190 4.40 -19.19 20.24
N GLY A 191 4.35 -20.34 20.90
CA GLY A 191 5.55 -21.11 21.29
C GLY A 191 6.25 -21.85 20.14
N GLU A 192 5.79 -21.65 18.91
CA GLU A 192 6.32 -22.27 17.69
C GLU A 192 6.67 -21.21 16.64
N ASP A 193 7.58 -21.56 15.73
CA ASP A 193 7.93 -20.72 14.60
C ASP A 193 6.74 -20.53 13.66
N SER A 194 6.63 -19.34 13.09
CA SER A 194 5.59 -18.99 12.11
C SER A 194 6.19 -18.56 10.79
N ARG A 195 5.44 -18.71 9.70
CA ARG A 195 5.91 -18.34 8.36
C ARG A 195 4.97 -17.38 7.68
N LEU A 196 5.50 -16.26 7.21
CA LEU A 196 4.81 -15.34 6.31
C LEU A 196 5.27 -15.57 4.86
N PRO A 197 4.37 -16.04 3.97
CA PRO A 197 4.70 -16.25 2.56
C PRO A 197 4.98 -14.93 1.83
N ALA A 198 5.92 -14.95 0.88
CA ALA A 198 6.14 -13.83 -0.04
C ALA A 198 4.85 -13.51 -0.82
N LYS A 199 4.61 -12.24 -1.12
CA LYS A 199 3.46 -11.73 -1.90
C LYS A 199 2.08 -12.00 -1.27
N LYS A 200 2.00 -12.60 -0.08
CA LYS A 200 0.74 -12.70 0.68
C LYS A 200 0.23 -11.29 0.94
N GLU A 201 -1.05 -11.05 0.68
CA GLU A 201 -1.72 -9.81 1.07
C GLU A 201 -1.83 -9.74 2.60
N LEU A 202 -1.45 -8.61 3.16
CA LEU A 202 -1.43 -8.38 4.61
C LEU A 202 -2.42 -7.30 5.05
N GLY A 203 -2.66 -6.31 4.20
CA GLY A 203 -3.47 -5.17 4.59
C GLY A 203 -3.54 -4.09 3.52
N LYS A 204 -3.91 -2.90 3.98
CA LYS A 204 -4.02 -1.69 3.16
C LYS A 204 -3.06 -0.61 3.66
N TRP A 205 -2.65 0.26 2.75
CA TRP A 205 -1.84 1.44 3.00
C TRP A 205 -2.70 2.68 2.78
N VAL A 206 -2.78 3.51 3.81
CA VAL A 206 -3.47 4.80 3.76
C VAL A 206 -2.40 5.89 3.76
N PRO A 207 -2.23 6.62 2.64
CA PRO A 207 -1.32 7.76 2.60
C PRO A 207 -1.74 8.82 3.62
N LEU A 208 -0.78 9.36 4.35
CA LEU A 208 -1.00 10.48 5.25
C LEU A 208 -0.47 11.74 4.56
N ASP A 209 -1.31 12.76 4.49
CA ASP A 209 -0.90 14.05 3.95
C ASP A 209 -0.07 14.84 4.97
N SER A 210 0.58 15.93 4.53
CA SER A 210 1.30 16.85 5.41
C SER A 210 0.45 17.41 6.55
N ASP A 211 -0.86 17.45 6.34
CA ASP A 211 -1.81 18.07 7.26
C ASP A 211 -2.23 17.12 8.40
N VAL A 212 -1.84 15.83 8.31
CA VAL A 212 -2.07 14.88 9.40
C VAL A 212 -0.93 14.97 10.42
N THR A 213 -1.23 15.56 11.58
CA THR A 213 -0.29 15.60 12.72
C THR A 213 -0.31 14.25 13.44
N LEU A 214 0.85 13.59 13.50
CA LEU A 214 1.04 12.32 14.20
C LEU A 214 1.70 12.58 15.55
N LEU A 215 1.03 12.17 16.63
CA LEU A 215 1.61 12.15 17.97
C LEU A 215 2.62 11.00 18.08
N GLN A 216 3.86 11.29 18.47
CA GLN A 216 4.85 10.25 18.71
C GLN A 216 4.56 9.52 20.02
N MET A 217 4.64 8.19 19.99
CA MET A 217 4.46 7.35 21.19
C MET A 217 5.54 7.62 22.27
N SER A 218 6.69 8.16 21.89
CA SER A 218 7.78 8.48 22.82
C SER A 218 7.52 9.81 23.53
N GLY A 219 6.99 9.74 24.74
CA GLY A 219 6.85 10.90 25.63
C GLY A 219 5.78 11.92 25.26
N GLU A 220 5.22 11.91 24.04
CA GLU A 220 4.12 12.82 23.64
C GLU A 220 2.74 12.29 24.03
N LEU A 221 2.62 11.00 24.30
CA LEU A 221 1.41 10.40 24.89
C LEU A 221 1.29 10.59 26.41
N ARG A 222 2.14 11.43 27.04
CA ARG A 222 1.88 11.84 28.42
C ARG A 222 0.63 12.70 28.45
N ARG A 223 -0.23 12.50 29.45
CA ARG A 223 -1.54 13.15 29.55
C ARG A 223 -1.44 14.68 29.38
N ASP A 224 -0.46 15.32 30.01
CA ASP A 224 -0.17 16.74 29.92
C ASP A 224 0.19 17.20 28.48
N ARG A 225 0.96 16.40 27.74
CA ARG A 225 1.33 16.72 26.36
C ARG A 225 0.20 16.48 25.38
N VAL A 226 -0.61 15.44 25.58
CA VAL A 226 -1.84 15.23 24.79
C VAL A 226 -2.83 16.36 25.05
N SER A 227 -3.00 16.78 26.31
CA SER A 227 -3.81 17.97 26.63
C SER A 227 -3.31 19.22 25.91
N ALA A 228 -2.02 19.54 26.00
CA ALA A 228 -1.44 20.72 25.36
C ALA A 228 -1.63 20.69 23.83
N TRP A 229 -1.40 19.54 23.19
CA TRP A 229 -1.63 19.36 21.76
C TRP A 229 -3.11 19.54 21.37
N LEU A 230 -4.05 19.08 22.19
CA LEU A 230 -5.48 19.31 21.95
C LEU A 230 -5.86 20.79 22.01
N GLU A 231 -5.16 21.62 22.79
CA GLU A 231 -5.35 23.08 22.75
C GLU A 231 -4.84 23.70 21.45
N GLU A 232 -3.77 23.14 20.85
CA GLU A 232 -3.16 23.67 19.62
C GLU A 232 -3.97 23.36 18.35
N LEU A 233 -4.76 22.27 18.35
CA LEU A 233 -5.57 21.86 17.19
C LEU A 233 -6.74 22.80 16.87
N GLY A 234 -7.01 23.78 17.74
CA GLY A 234 -8.05 24.81 17.57
C GLY A 234 -8.83 25.04 18.86
N GLU A 235 -9.60 26.13 18.91
CA GLU A 235 -10.51 26.37 20.04
C GLU A 235 -11.55 25.25 20.10
N SER A 236 -11.42 24.34 21.07
CA SER A 236 -12.51 23.43 21.40
C SER A 236 -13.70 24.28 21.82
N SER A 237 -14.78 24.27 21.04
CA SER A 237 -16.03 24.89 21.48
C SER A 237 -16.44 24.25 22.81
N ASP A 238 -16.78 25.08 23.80
CA ASP A 238 -17.30 24.63 25.09
C ASP A 238 -18.68 23.97 24.95
N GLU A 239 -19.33 24.10 23.78
CA GLU A 239 -20.61 23.45 23.50
C GLU A 239 -20.47 21.92 23.50
N PRO A 240 -21.22 21.19 24.32
CA PRO A 240 -21.17 19.72 24.38
C PRO A 240 -21.67 19.06 23.09
N LEU A 241 -21.05 17.96 22.66
CA LEU A 241 -21.54 17.16 21.52
C LEU A 241 -22.90 16.50 21.84
N GLU A 242 -23.67 16.17 20.81
CA GLU A 242 -24.84 15.31 20.97
C GLU A 242 -24.39 13.94 21.51
N ASN A 243 -25.06 13.46 22.56
CA ASN A 243 -24.75 12.20 23.26
C ASN A 243 -23.34 12.12 23.88
N GLU A 244 -22.70 13.26 24.19
CA GLU A 244 -21.37 13.28 24.82
C GLU A 244 -21.30 12.49 26.15
N SER A 245 -22.40 12.47 26.90
CA SER A 245 -22.53 11.70 28.14
C SER A 245 -22.39 10.18 27.92
N GLU A 246 -22.78 9.70 26.74
CA GLU A 246 -22.79 8.27 26.37
C GLU A 246 -21.43 7.78 25.86
N VAL A 247 -20.46 8.68 25.68
CA VAL A 247 -19.11 8.31 25.23
C VAL A 247 -18.49 7.30 26.19
N ASN A 248 -18.26 6.09 25.69
CA ASN A 248 -17.63 4.99 26.39
C ASN A 248 -16.32 4.64 25.70
N ILE A 249 -15.20 4.83 26.40
CA ILE A 249 -13.85 4.58 25.89
C ILE A 249 -13.28 3.22 26.34
N GLY A 250 -14.10 2.38 27.01
CA GLY A 250 -13.71 1.04 27.46
C GLY A 250 -12.80 1.01 28.69
N VAL A 251 -12.47 2.17 29.27
CA VAL A 251 -11.71 2.31 30.52
C VAL A 251 -12.42 3.31 31.44
N ASP A 252 -12.51 2.98 32.73
CA ASP A 252 -13.13 3.84 33.75
C ASP A 252 -12.12 4.86 34.31
N ASP A 253 -11.53 5.65 33.41
CA ASP A 253 -10.63 6.75 33.74
C ASP A 253 -11.19 8.05 33.18
N GLN A 254 -11.72 8.88 34.09
CA GLN A 254 -12.40 10.12 33.74
C GLN A 254 -11.48 11.10 32.99
N GLY A 255 -10.18 11.09 33.29
CA GLY A 255 -9.20 11.93 32.58
C GLY A 255 -9.04 11.55 31.11
N SER A 256 -8.99 10.25 30.79
CA SER A 256 -8.94 9.77 29.41
C SER A 256 -10.25 10.03 28.68
N LYS A 257 -11.40 9.88 29.36
CA LYS A 257 -12.70 10.23 28.79
C LYS A 257 -12.76 11.71 28.40
N GLN A 258 -12.25 12.60 29.26
CA GLN A 258 -12.17 14.03 28.98
C GLN A 258 -11.29 14.36 27.77
N LEU A 259 -10.12 13.71 27.64
CA LEU A 259 -9.25 13.93 26.46
C LEU A 259 -9.93 13.52 25.16
N ILE A 260 -10.61 12.37 25.14
CA ILE A 260 -11.33 11.89 23.96
C ILE A 260 -12.50 12.81 23.62
N VAL A 261 -13.30 13.22 24.61
CA VAL A 261 -14.38 14.19 24.42
C VAL A 261 -13.85 15.50 23.85
N LYS A 262 -12.73 16.01 24.40
CA LYS A 262 -12.10 17.25 23.92
C LYS A 262 -11.65 17.13 22.45
N LEU A 263 -11.03 16.01 22.09
CA LEU A 263 -10.67 15.72 20.70
C LEU A 263 -11.90 15.71 19.77
N LEU A 264 -12.98 15.03 20.18
CA LEU A 264 -14.21 14.96 19.39
C LEU A 264 -14.84 16.35 19.21
N ARG A 265 -14.79 17.23 20.22
CA ARG A 265 -15.28 18.62 20.11
C ARG A 265 -14.49 19.43 19.09
N VAL A 266 -13.16 19.30 19.07
CA VAL A 266 -12.29 19.95 18.05
C VAL A 266 -12.69 19.49 16.64
N TYR A 267 -12.98 18.21 16.48
CA TYR A 267 -13.41 17.62 15.21
C TYR A 267 -14.93 17.50 15.07
N ARG A 268 -15.74 18.36 15.72
CA ARG A 268 -17.21 18.28 15.73
C ARG A 268 -17.84 18.14 14.34
N ARG A 269 -17.23 18.75 13.31
CA ARG A 269 -17.71 18.64 11.91
C ARG A 269 -17.57 17.23 11.33
N LEU A 270 -16.60 16.44 11.79
CA LEU A 270 -16.43 15.04 11.40
C LEU A 270 -17.32 14.09 12.21
N THR A 271 -17.78 14.51 13.40
CA THR A 271 -18.69 13.74 14.25
C THR A 271 -20.16 14.07 14.00
N ALA A 272 -20.45 15.12 13.23
CA ALA A 272 -21.81 15.46 12.85
C ALA A 272 -22.38 14.35 11.95
N GLU A 273 -23.52 13.79 12.34
CA GLU A 273 -24.17 12.74 11.58
C GLU A 273 -24.69 13.32 10.25
N THR A 274 -24.02 13.00 9.14
CA THR A 274 -24.40 13.46 7.80
C THR A 274 -25.49 12.59 7.14
N GLY A 275 -26.05 11.63 7.88
CA GLY A 275 -27.12 10.73 7.39
C GLY A 275 -26.65 9.54 6.54
N ASP A 276 -25.34 9.42 6.25
CA ASP A 276 -24.78 8.37 5.40
C ASP A 276 -24.39 7.09 6.17
N CYS A 277 -24.51 7.07 7.50
CA CYS A 277 -24.18 5.92 8.33
C CYS A 277 -25.47 5.22 8.77
N PRO A 278 -25.69 3.93 8.45
CA PRO A 278 -26.84 3.20 8.98
C PRO A 278 -26.74 3.13 10.52
N PRO A 279 -27.86 3.22 11.25
CA PRO A 279 -27.83 3.26 12.70
C PRO A 279 -27.15 2.01 13.26
N ALA A 280 -26.30 2.20 14.28
CA ALA A 280 -25.63 1.11 14.95
C ALA A 280 -26.67 0.15 15.53
N THR A 281 -26.80 -1.04 14.95
CA THR A 281 -27.63 -2.10 15.51
C THR A 281 -27.04 -2.48 16.86
N ALA A 282 -27.68 -2.06 17.96
CA ALA A 282 -27.36 -2.54 19.30
C ALA A 282 -27.63 -4.05 19.36
N LEU A 283 -26.61 -4.87 19.09
CA LEU A 283 -26.65 -6.31 19.29
C LEU A 283 -26.57 -6.60 20.80
N LEU A 284 -27.69 -6.40 21.48
CA LEU A 284 -27.96 -6.92 22.81
C LEU A 284 -28.48 -8.35 22.67
N ARG A 285 -27.59 -9.35 22.55
CA ARG A 285 -27.91 -10.73 22.95
C ARG A 285 -26.71 -11.42 23.58
N SER A 286 -26.81 -11.60 24.89
CA SER A 286 -26.09 -12.64 25.63
C SER A 286 -26.24 -13.98 24.91
N THR A 287 -25.14 -14.56 24.45
CA THR A 287 -25.16 -15.93 23.96
C THR A 287 -24.79 -16.83 25.11
N THR A 288 -25.80 -17.28 25.86
CA THR A 288 -25.66 -18.41 26.76
C THR A 288 -25.39 -19.64 25.90
N LEU A 289 -24.15 -20.13 25.93
CA LEU A 289 -23.72 -21.37 25.27
C LEU A 289 -24.39 -22.56 25.98
N THR A 290 -25.56 -22.98 25.51
CA THR A 290 -26.14 -24.26 25.92
C THR A 290 -25.57 -25.36 25.04
N ARG A 291 -24.75 -26.21 25.67
CA ARG A 291 -24.11 -27.41 25.11
C ARG A 291 -25.17 -28.38 24.60
N ALA A 292 -25.27 -28.55 23.28
CA ALA A 292 -26.06 -29.63 22.70
C ALA A 292 -25.33 -30.97 22.93
N THR A 293 -25.86 -31.80 23.84
CA THR A 293 -25.56 -33.23 23.92
C THR A 293 -26.23 -33.97 22.76
N PRO A 294 -25.56 -34.96 22.13
CA PRO A 294 -26.20 -35.81 21.14
C PRO A 294 -27.11 -36.83 21.83
N ARG A 295 -28.32 -37.04 21.31
CA ARG A 295 -29.10 -38.25 21.59
C ARG A 295 -29.12 -39.15 20.35
N PRO A 296 -28.91 -40.48 20.51
CA PRO A 296 -28.96 -41.44 19.42
C PRO A 296 -30.37 -42.04 19.24
N LEU A 297 -30.58 -42.61 18.05
CA LEU A 297 -31.42 -43.77 17.67
C LEU A 297 -32.89 -43.79 18.14
N CYS A 298 -33.81 -43.64 17.18
CA CYS A 298 -34.53 -44.74 16.53
C CYS A 298 -34.91 -44.30 15.11
#